data_AF-A0A834XYR6-F1
#
_entry.id   AF-A0A834XYR6-F1
#
_cell.length_a   1.000
_cell.length_b   1.000
_cell.length_c   1.000
_cell.angle_alpha   90.00
_cell.angle_beta   90.00
_cell.angle_gamma   90.00
#
_symmetry.space_group_name_H-M   'P 1'
#
loop_
_entity.id
_entity.type
_entity.pdbx_description
1 polymer ?
#
loop_
_entity_poly.entity_id
_entity_poly.type
_entity_poly.pdbx_seq_one_letter_code
_entity_poly.pdbx_strand_id
1 'polypeptide(L)'
;MVYRILRRLIFSNISNFGSKLIGVLAPLVIPPLHILFLWYFWREFSRDVDKQYCSCSCWDTVFKGSYESGIASYKHMYFNATPQTLKIWATVVIGVVAFYEAVKYLAWLVFRGRLRFGMFVLFVGAIFSHYYSWWIYINYWNDDYYSQWYHQLLFSMTELLSTFFVLQLADLKCPITRRKSFAISGIGLIHIFAGSWDQFITNVVRGEGYAHQVVRDLGFMIPDILHVVIPLWSLWWQDYQVLPGASLKDSNIKRDLTCMLGMILVGLGMCAIL
;
A
#
# COMPACT_ATOMS: atom_id res chain seq x y z
N MET A 1 -31.28 14.39 -34.75
CA MET A 1 -30.95 14.79 -33.35
C MET A 1 -30.19 13.69 -32.60
N VAL A 2 -30.65 12.44 -32.64
CA VAL A 2 -30.04 11.27 -31.98
C VAL A 2 -28.56 11.04 -32.36
N TYR A 3 -28.20 11.17 -33.64
CA TYR A 3 -26.81 10.99 -34.12
C TYR A 3 -25.81 11.97 -33.48
N ARG A 4 -26.20 13.24 -33.25
CA ARG A 4 -25.32 14.23 -32.59
C ARG A 4 -25.13 13.95 -31.10
N ILE A 5 -26.15 13.41 -30.43
CA ILE A 5 -26.10 13.03 -29.02
C ILE A 5 -25.26 11.77 -28.85
N LEU A 6 -25.45 10.76 -29.70
CA LEU A 6 -24.67 9.53 -29.69
C LEU A 6 -23.19 9.80 -29.98
N ARG A 7 -22.88 10.65 -30.98
CA ARG A 7 -21.52 11.08 -31.29
C ARG A 7 -20.89 11.83 -30.12
N ARG A 8 -21.59 12.75 -29.46
CA ARG A 8 -21.06 13.45 -28.27
C ARG A 8 -20.80 12.51 -27.10
N LEU A 9 -21.69 11.55 -26.82
CA LEU A 9 -21.52 10.58 -25.74
C LEU A 9 -20.36 9.61 -26.02
N ILE A 10 -20.26 9.09 -27.24
CA ILE A 10 -19.19 8.16 -27.64
C ILE A 10 -17.83 8.88 -27.64
N PHE A 11 -17.71 10.06 -28.25
CA PHE A 11 -16.47 10.82 -28.24
C PHE A 11 -16.08 11.35 -26.86
N SER A 12 -17.06 11.72 -26.01
CA SER A 12 -16.81 12.09 -24.61
C SER A 12 -16.29 10.91 -23.80
N ASN A 13 -16.89 9.73 -23.93
CA ASN A 13 -16.44 8.53 -23.23
C ASN A 13 -15.09 8.02 -23.73
N ILE A 14 -14.82 8.08 -25.04
CA ILE A 14 -13.50 7.72 -25.61
C ILE A 14 -12.43 8.73 -25.19
N SER A 15 -12.74 10.03 -25.18
CA SER A 15 -11.81 11.07 -24.71
C SER A 15 -11.53 10.95 -23.20
N ASN A 16 -12.55 10.68 -22.39
CA ASN A 16 -12.41 10.47 -20.94
C ASN A 16 -11.70 9.16 -20.60
N PHE A 17 -11.91 8.09 -21.38
CA PHE A 17 -11.22 6.82 -21.18
C PHE A 17 -9.77 6.89 -21.67
N GLY A 18 -9.55 7.48 -22.85
CA GLY A 18 -8.23 7.69 -23.44
C GLY A 18 -7.35 8.59 -22.58
N SER A 19 -7.87 9.71 -22.07
CA SER A 19 -7.11 10.59 -21.17
C SER A 19 -6.74 9.92 -19.84
N LYS A 20 -7.64 9.11 -19.25
CA LYS A 20 -7.33 8.31 -18.05
C LYS A 20 -6.28 7.24 -18.33
N LEU A 21 -6.42 6.52 -19.44
CA LEU A 21 -5.48 5.48 -19.83
C LEU A 21 -4.09 6.07 -20.10
N ILE A 22 -4.01 7.17 -20.85
CA ILE A 22 -2.76 7.88 -21.12
C ILE A 22 -2.18 8.45 -19.83
N GLY A 23 -3.00 8.99 -18.92
CA GLY A 23 -2.55 9.53 -17.63
C GLY A 23 -1.87 8.48 -16.74
N VAL A 24 -2.21 7.20 -16.88
CA VAL A 24 -1.57 6.09 -16.16
C VAL A 24 -0.42 5.48 -16.96
N LEU A 25 -0.62 5.24 -18.26
CA LEU A 25 0.37 4.58 -19.11
C LEU A 25 1.57 5.47 -19.41
N ALA A 26 1.39 6.77 -19.61
CA ALA A 26 2.49 7.69 -19.93
C ALA A 26 3.58 7.69 -18.85
N PRO A 27 3.29 7.90 -17.55
CA PRO A 27 4.33 7.82 -16.52
C PRO A 27 4.86 6.40 -16.32
N LEU A 28 4.12 5.35 -16.65
CA LEU A 28 4.60 3.97 -16.57
C LEU A 28 5.51 3.56 -17.74
N VAL A 29 5.37 4.17 -18.91
CA VAL A 29 6.04 3.73 -20.15
C VAL A 29 7.19 4.66 -20.54
N ILE A 30 6.98 5.99 -20.47
CA ILE A 30 7.98 6.96 -20.95
C ILE A 30 9.31 6.85 -20.19
N PRO A 31 9.33 6.86 -18.84
CA PRO A 31 10.59 6.83 -18.10
C PRO A 31 11.33 5.49 -18.21
N PRO A 32 10.67 4.31 -18.18
CA PRO A 32 11.33 3.05 -18.52
C PRO A 32 11.91 3.01 -19.92
N LEU A 33 11.21 3.54 -20.92
CA LEU A 33 11.77 3.65 -22.27
C LEU A 33 13.00 4.56 -22.32
N HIS A 34 13.00 5.68 -21.59
CA HIS A 34 14.17 6.54 -21.48
C HIS A 34 15.34 5.83 -20.78
N ILE A 35 15.09 5.11 -19.68
CA ILE A 35 16.12 4.32 -18.99
C ILE A 35 16.68 3.24 -19.90
N LEU A 36 15.83 2.53 -20.64
CA LEU A 36 16.24 1.49 -21.58
C LEU A 36 17.05 2.07 -22.74
N PHE A 37 16.64 3.22 -23.27
CA PHE A 37 17.38 3.93 -24.31
C PHE A 37 18.78 4.29 -23.83
N LEU A 38 18.90 4.90 -22.66
CA LEU A 38 20.19 5.26 -22.07
C LEU A 38 21.04 4.02 -21.78
N TRP A 39 20.45 2.97 -21.21
CA TRP A 39 21.13 1.69 -20.99
C TRP A 39 21.70 1.10 -22.29
N TYR A 40 20.93 1.11 -23.38
CA TYR A 40 21.34 0.56 -24.67
C TYR A 40 22.53 1.32 -25.26
N PHE A 41 22.43 2.66 -25.33
CA PHE A 41 23.46 3.49 -25.97
C PHE A 41 24.71 3.65 -25.11
N TRP A 42 24.58 3.67 -23.79
CA TRP A 42 25.71 3.94 -22.89
C TRP A 42 26.35 2.65 -22.36
N ARG A 43 25.92 1.48 -22.87
CA ARG A 43 26.49 0.18 -22.50
C ARG A 43 27.98 0.09 -22.79
N GLU A 44 28.47 0.77 -23.82
CA GLU A 44 29.90 0.79 -24.15
C GLU A 44 30.78 1.50 -23.11
N PHE A 45 30.18 2.39 -22.31
CA PHE A 45 30.86 3.06 -21.19
C PHE A 45 30.70 2.30 -19.87
N SER A 46 30.01 1.15 -19.88
CA SER A 46 29.77 0.36 -18.67
C SER A 46 31.00 -0.48 -18.29
N ARG A 47 31.19 -0.70 -16.99
CA ARG A 47 32.24 -1.55 -16.39
C ARG A 47 31.59 -2.52 -15.40
N ASP A 48 32.27 -3.63 -15.13
CA ASP A 48 31.77 -4.62 -14.18
C ASP A 48 31.84 -4.10 -12.73
N VAL A 49 30.72 -4.28 -12.02
CA VAL A 49 30.55 -3.87 -10.62
C VAL A 49 30.72 -5.11 -9.75
N ASP A 50 31.72 -5.10 -8.87
CA ASP A 50 31.84 -6.12 -7.83
C ASP A 50 30.80 -5.83 -6.74
N LYS A 51 29.75 -6.66 -6.67
CA LYS A 51 28.67 -6.50 -5.68
C LYS A 51 28.99 -7.12 -4.31
N GLN A 52 30.08 -7.88 -4.17
CA GLN A 52 30.38 -8.60 -2.93
C GLN A 52 31.26 -7.82 -1.94
N TYR A 53 32.23 -7.02 -2.42
CA TYR A 53 33.25 -6.39 -1.56
C TYR A 53 33.28 -4.86 -1.63
N CYS A 54 32.14 -4.30 -1.93
CA CYS A 54 32.08 -3.02 -2.57
C CYS A 54 32.14 -1.85 -1.56
N SER A 55 33.14 -0.96 -1.69
CA SER A 55 33.32 0.22 -0.82
C SER A 55 33.21 1.57 -1.53
N CYS A 56 33.61 1.69 -2.81
CA CYS A 56 33.48 2.90 -3.65
C CYS A 56 33.23 2.60 -5.15
N SER A 57 32.72 1.41 -5.50
CA SER A 57 32.59 0.97 -6.90
C SER A 57 31.31 0.18 -7.16
N CYS A 58 30.22 0.57 -6.48
CA CYS A 58 28.99 -0.25 -6.34
C CYS A 58 27.84 0.25 -7.20
N TRP A 59 28.10 1.31 -7.94
CA TRP A 59 27.12 2.04 -8.72
C TRP A 59 27.07 1.50 -10.13
N ASP A 60 25.93 1.72 -10.80
CA ASP A 60 25.97 1.53 -12.23
C ASP A 60 27.08 2.40 -12.83
N THR A 61 27.70 1.87 -13.86
CA THR A 61 28.77 2.56 -14.57
C THR A 61 28.23 3.42 -15.70
N VAL A 62 26.90 3.51 -15.81
CA VAL A 62 26.16 4.17 -16.89
C VAL A 62 25.80 5.59 -16.47
N PHE A 63 25.02 5.74 -15.41
CA PHE A 63 24.64 7.01 -14.83
C PHE A 63 25.62 7.53 -13.76
N LYS A 64 26.23 6.67 -12.97
CA LYS A 64 26.97 7.09 -11.75
C LYS A 64 28.46 6.75 -11.73
N GLY A 65 28.94 5.83 -12.57
CA GLY A 65 30.34 5.38 -12.56
C GLY A 65 31.39 6.48 -12.71
N SER A 66 31.13 7.52 -13.50
CA SER A 66 32.05 8.66 -13.70
C SER A 66 32.10 9.64 -12.52
N TYR A 67 31.11 9.61 -11.62
CA TYR A 67 31.07 10.45 -10.42
C TYR A 67 31.83 9.83 -9.24
N GLU A 68 32.08 8.52 -9.28
CA GLU A 68 32.80 7.77 -8.24
C GLU A 68 34.31 7.72 -8.51
N SER A 69 34.78 8.04 -9.72
CA SER A 69 36.21 8.19 -10.04
C SER A 69 36.87 9.45 -9.43
N GLY A 70 36.18 10.15 -8.52
CA GLY A 70 36.64 11.33 -7.77
C GLY A 70 36.33 11.21 -6.28
N ILE A 71 36.28 12.32 -5.54
CA ILE A 71 35.90 12.29 -4.10
C ILE A 71 34.39 12.04 -3.99
N ALA A 72 34.01 10.83 -3.57
CA ALA A 72 32.62 10.46 -3.35
C ALA A 72 31.97 11.40 -2.30
N SER A 73 30.76 11.87 -2.62
CA SER A 73 29.95 12.75 -1.76
C SER A 73 28.61 12.09 -1.47
N TYR A 74 28.02 12.41 -0.32
CA TYR A 74 26.71 11.92 0.09
C TYR A 74 25.64 12.16 -0.99
N LYS A 75 24.80 11.14 -1.24
CA LYS A 75 23.70 11.20 -2.22
C LYS A 75 22.37 11.02 -1.48
N HIS A 76 21.38 11.83 -1.84
CA HIS A 76 20.04 11.78 -1.24
C HIS A 76 19.15 10.70 -1.86
N MET A 77 19.31 10.40 -3.15
CA MET A 77 18.61 9.33 -3.86
C MET A 77 19.45 8.93 -5.08
N TYR A 78 19.48 7.64 -5.40
CA TYR A 78 20.26 7.11 -6.50
C TYR A 78 19.38 6.34 -7.48
N PHE A 79 19.78 6.42 -8.75
CA PHE A 79 19.11 5.76 -9.87
C PHE A 79 20.17 5.04 -10.68
N ASN A 80 20.02 3.73 -10.79
CA ASN A 80 20.83 2.89 -11.67
C ASN A 80 19.99 2.47 -12.88
N ALA A 81 20.59 2.25 -14.05
CA ALA A 81 19.92 1.69 -15.22
C ALA A 81 19.77 0.16 -15.12
N THR A 82 19.14 -0.31 -14.04
CA THR A 82 18.94 -1.73 -13.73
C THR A 82 17.45 -2.08 -13.64
N PRO A 83 17.08 -3.37 -13.73
CA PRO A 83 15.70 -3.80 -13.53
C PRO A 83 15.11 -3.40 -12.16
N GLN A 84 15.93 -3.22 -11.13
CA GLN A 84 15.46 -2.80 -9.80
C GLN A 84 14.90 -1.36 -9.84
N THR A 85 15.57 -0.46 -10.56
CA THR A 85 15.08 0.90 -10.77
C THR A 85 13.75 0.94 -11.53
N LEU A 86 13.54 0.01 -12.46
CA LEU A 86 12.24 -0.15 -13.13
C LEU A 86 11.15 -0.54 -12.12
N LYS A 87 11.43 -1.48 -11.20
CA LYS A 87 10.49 -1.85 -10.12
C LYS A 87 10.17 -0.66 -9.22
N ILE A 88 11.20 0.05 -8.75
CA ILE A 88 11.05 1.27 -7.95
C ILE A 88 10.14 2.28 -8.67
N TRP A 89 10.44 2.56 -9.94
CA TRP A 89 9.66 3.51 -10.74
C TRP A 89 8.20 3.08 -10.91
N ALA A 90 7.97 1.82 -11.29
CA ALA A 90 6.63 1.30 -11.47
C ALA A 90 5.82 1.38 -10.17
N THR A 91 6.42 1.00 -9.04
CA THR A 91 5.78 1.07 -7.72
C THR A 91 5.48 2.51 -7.30
N VAL A 92 6.40 3.45 -7.55
CA VAL A 92 6.17 4.88 -7.31
C VAL A 92 4.96 5.37 -8.11
N VAL A 93 4.92 5.11 -9.41
CA VAL A 93 3.83 5.59 -10.27
C VAL A 93 2.50 4.97 -9.88
N ILE A 94 2.45 3.65 -9.67
CA ILE A 94 1.24 2.94 -9.24
C ILE A 94 0.77 3.49 -7.89
N GLY A 95 1.68 3.67 -6.93
CA GLY A 95 1.39 4.21 -5.60
C GLY A 95 0.82 5.62 -5.65
N VAL A 96 1.47 6.55 -6.36
CA VAL A 96 0.98 7.94 -6.54
C VAL A 96 -0.41 7.95 -7.18
N VAL A 97 -0.61 7.19 -8.25
CA VAL A 97 -1.91 7.15 -8.96
C VAL A 97 -2.99 6.56 -8.06
N ALA A 98 -2.72 5.45 -7.38
CA ALA A 98 -3.66 4.83 -6.46
C ALA A 98 -4.04 5.77 -5.32
N PHE A 99 -3.06 6.44 -4.72
CA PHE A 99 -3.29 7.43 -3.66
C PHE A 99 -4.12 8.61 -4.16
N TYR A 100 -3.79 9.16 -5.34
CA TYR A 100 -4.55 10.24 -5.97
C TYR A 100 -6.01 9.84 -6.22
N GLU A 101 -6.25 8.66 -6.79
CA GLU A 101 -7.61 8.16 -7.05
C GLU A 101 -8.40 7.95 -5.74
N ALA A 102 -7.74 7.43 -4.70
CA ALA A 102 -8.35 7.25 -3.38
C ALA A 102 -8.73 8.60 -2.74
N VAL A 103 -7.82 9.58 -2.72
CA VAL A 103 -8.10 10.91 -2.17
C VAL A 103 -9.18 11.63 -2.97
N LYS A 104 -9.13 11.56 -4.30
CA LYS A 104 -10.16 12.13 -5.18
C LYS A 104 -11.54 11.52 -4.90
N TYR A 105 -11.60 10.20 -4.72
CA TYR A 105 -12.83 9.49 -4.37
C TYR A 105 -13.38 9.93 -3.00
N LEU A 106 -12.53 10.01 -1.97
CA LEU A 106 -12.93 10.47 -0.64
C LEU A 106 -13.38 11.93 -0.65
N ALA A 107 -12.67 12.82 -1.35
CA ALA A 107 -13.07 14.20 -1.52
C ALA A 107 -14.44 14.31 -2.21
N TRP A 108 -14.68 13.51 -3.26
CA TRP A 108 -15.98 13.45 -3.91
C TRP A 108 -17.10 12.99 -2.94
N LEU A 109 -16.84 12.02 -2.07
CA LEU A 109 -17.80 11.60 -1.03
C LEU A 109 -18.08 12.73 -0.02
N VAL A 110 -17.06 13.48 0.38
CA VAL A 110 -17.21 14.66 1.26
C VAL A 110 -18.14 15.68 0.63
N PHE A 111 -17.87 16.09 -0.61
CA PHE A 111 -18.70 17.09 -1.32
C PHE A 111 -20.15 16.62 -1.55
N ARG A 112 -20.38 15.30 -1.58
CA ARG A 112 -21.73 14.73 -1.70
C ARG A 112 -22.41 14.49 -0.35
N GLY A 113 -21.75 14.76 0.77
CA GLY A 113 -22.26 14.45 2.11
C GLY A 113 -22.46 12.94 2.35
N ARG A 114 -21.68 12.10 1.66
CA ARG A 114 -21.81 10.62 1.68
C ARG A 114 -20.66 9.92 2.39
N LEU A 115 -19.74 10.68 2.96
CA LEU A 115 -18.58 10.12 3.63
C LEU A 115 -18.98 9.53 4.99
N ARG A 116 -18.62 8.26 5.22
CA ARG A 116 -18.64 7.62 6.53
C ARG A 116 -17.36 7.97 7.29
N PHE A 117 -17.46 8.86 8.28
CA PHE A 117 -16.30 9.42 8.98
C PHE A 117 -15.40 8.35 9.63
N GLY A 118 -15.97 7.30 10.22
CA GLY A 118 -15.16 6.21 10.81
C GLY A 118 -14.19 5.57 9.80
N MET A 119 -14.63 5.34 8.57
CA MET A 119 -13.78 4.76 7.52
C MET A 119 -12.76 5.76 6.98
N PHE A 120 -13.09 7.05 7.00
CA PHE A 120 -12.13 8.10 6.68
C PHE A 120 -10.99 8.15 7.70
N VAL A 121 -11.29 8.03 9.00
CA VAL A 121 -10.28 7.96 10.07
C VAL A 121 -9.35 6.75 9.86
N LEU A 122 -9.92 5.59 9.52
CA LEU A 122 -9.12 4.40 9.19
C LEU A 122 -8.19 4.64 8.01
N PHE A 123 -8.69 5.24 6.93
CA PHE A 123 -7.88 5.58 5.76
C PHE A 123 -6.72 6.52 6.12
N VAL A 124 -6.99 7.58 6.88
CA VAL A 124 -5.95 8.54 7.31
C VAL A 124 -4.90 7.86 8.19
N GLY A 125 -5.32 7.00 9.12
CA GLY A 125 -4.42 6.22 9.97
C GLY A 125 -3.51 5.30 9.15
N ALA A 126 -4.05 4.66 8.11
CA ALA A 126 -3.28 3.75 7.24
C ALA A 126 -2.26 4.47 6.34
N ILE A 127 -2.33 5.80 6.16
CA ILE A 127 -1.36 6.53 5.31
C ILE A 127 0.07 6.31 5.82
N PHE A 128 0.27 6.29 7.14
CA PHE A 128 1.59 6.08 7.73
C PHE A 128 2.19 4.74 7.31
N SER A 129 1.41 3.66 7.40
CA SER A 129 1.90 2.31 7.10
C SER A 129 2.23 2.12 5.63
N HIS A 130 1.37 2.62 4.73
CA HIS A 130 1.61 2.63 3.29
C HIS A 130 2.84 3.44 2.92
N TYR A 131 2.98 4.63 3.52
CA TYR A 131 4.11 5.51 3.27
C TYR A 131 5.43 4.89 3.74
N TYR A 132 5.45 4.32 4.95
CA TYR A 132 6.62 3.62 5.46
C TYR A 132 6.98 2.43 4.55
N SER A 133 6.00 1.59 4.23
CA SER A 133 6.19 0.42 3.36
C SER A 133 6.78 0.80 2.00
N TRP A 134 6.31 1.90 1.41
CA TRP A 134 6.85 2.43 0.16
C TRP A 134 8.35 2.74 0.27
N TRP A 135 8.78 3.46 1.30
CA TRP A 135 10.20 3.76 1.48
C TRP A 135 11.05 2.51 1.76
N ILE A 136 10.52 1.55 2.52
CA ILE A 136 11.18 0.26 2.71
C ILE A 136 11.35 -0.48 1.39
N TYR A 137 10.36 -0.50 0.51
CA TYR A 137 10.50 -1.10 -0.81
C TYR A 137 11.57 -0.43 -1.66
N ILE A 138 11.62 0.90 -1.66
CA ILE A 138 12.68 1.64 -2.34
C ILE A 138 14.05 1.20 -1.83
N ASN A 139 14.23 1.13 -0.51
CA ASN A 139 15.49 0.70 0.11
C ASN A 139 15.82 -0.75 -0.23
N TYR A 140 14.85 -1.66 -0.13
CA TYR A 140 15.07 -3.08 -0.38
C TYR A 140 15.47 -3.36 -1.83
N TRP A 141 14.87 -2.68 -2.82
CA TRP A 141 15.28 -2.84 -4.22
C TRP A 141 16.60 -2.14 -4.54
N ASN A 142 16.90 -1.06 -3.84
CA ASN A 142 18.16 -0.35 -3.99
C ASN A 142 19.36 -1.17 -3.48
N ASP A 143 19.17 -1.88 -2.37
CA ASP A 143 20.22 -2.64 -1.69
C ASP A 143 20.25 -4.12 -2.11
N ASP A 144 19.10 -4.71 -2.47
CA ASP A 144 18.94 -6.06 -3.06
C ASP A 144 19.47 -7.24 -2.18
N TYR A 145 19.62 -7.05 -0.87
CA TYR A 145 20.10 -8.10 0.07
C TYR A 145 19.24 -8.33 1.33
N TYR A 146 18.12 -7.64 1.50
CA TYR A 146 17.28 -7.79 2.71
C TYR A 146 16.47 -9.10 2.67
N SER A 147 16.63 -9.93 3.70
CA SER A 147 15.87 -11.19 3.86
C SER A 147 14.41 -10.96 4.24
N GLN A 148 14.09 -9.80 4.83
CA GLN A 148 12.76 -9.43 5.32
C GLN A 148 11.79 -9.02 4.20
N TRP A 149 12.20 -9.18 2.93
CA TRP A 149 11.41 -8.82 1.75
C TRP A 149 10.01 -9.44 1.77
N TYR A 150 9.92 -10.76 2.00
CA TYR A 150 8.65 -11.48 1.94
C TYR A 150 7.72 -11.11 3.10
N HIS A 151 8.28 -10.88 4.28
CA HIS A 151 7.54 -10.38 5.43
C HIS A 151 6.91 -9.01 5.13
N GLN A 152 7.70 -8.08 4.59
CA GLN A 152 7.20 -6.75 4.18
C GLN A 152 6.12 -6.84 3.08
N LEU A 153 6.30 -7.76 2.12
CA LEU A 153 5.34 -8.02 1.06
C LEU A 153 3.99 -8.46 1.59
N LEU A 154 3.99 -9.41 2.53
CA LEU A 154 2.76 -9.92 3.15
C LEU A 154 2.00 -8.79 3.88
N PHE A 155 2.70 -7.99 4.68
CA PHE A 155 2.11 -6.87 5.39
C PHE A 155 1.51 -5.84 4.42
N SER A 156 2.26 -5.44 3.40
CA SER A 156 1.76 -4.44 2.45
C SER A 156 0.55 -4.93 1.65
N MET A 157 0.53 -6.21 1.24
CA MET A 157 -0.59 -6.78 0.49
C MET A 157 -1.86 -6.86 1.36
N THR A 158 -1.71 -7.23 2.62
CA THR A 158 -2.83 -7.28 3.57
C THR A 158 -3.31 -5.87 3.95
N GLU A 159 -2.40 -4.91 4.15
CA GLU A 159 -2.75 -3.48 4.34
C GLU A 159 -3.51 -2.89 3.14
N LEU A 160 -3.08 -3.18 1.91
CA LEU A 160 -3.76 -2.75 0.68
C LEU A 160 -5.17 -3.36 0.59
N LEU A 161 -5.33 -4.64 0.93
CA LEU A 161 -6.63 -5.31 0.95
C LEU A 161 -7.57 -4.69 2.01
N SER A 162 -7.04 -4.42 3.21
CA SER A 162 -7.79 -3.72 4.27
C SER A 162 -8.23 -2.33 3.81
N THR A 163 -7.31 -1.56 3.23
CA THR A 163 -7.55 -0.21 2.72
C THR A 163 -8.59 -0.20 1.59
N PHE A 164 -8.56 -1.20 0.71
CA PHE A 164 -9.57 -1.38 -0.33
C PHE A 164 -10.98 -1.54 0.27
N PHE A 165 -11.14 -2.38 1.29
CA PHE A 165 -12.43 -2.53 1.97
C PHE A 165 -12.83 -1.26 2.73
N VAL A 166 -11.90 -0.58 3.38
CA VAL A 166 -12.13 0.71 4.05
C VAL A 166 -12.66 1.74 3.05
N LEU A 167 -12.03 1.88 1.88
CA LEU A 167 -12.48 2.79 0.82
C LEU A 167 -13.89 2.41 0.31
N GLN A 168 -14.17 1.12 0.08
CA GLN A 168 -15.52 0.69 -0.30
C GLN A 168 -16.57 1.04 0.76
N LEU A 169 -16.22 0.87 2.04
CA LEU A 169 -17.10 1.18 3.16
C LEU A 169 -17.12 2.69 3.48
N ALA A 170 -16.31 3.52 2.84
CA ALA A 170 -16.34 4.96 3.06
C ALA A 170 -17.61 5.62 2.50
N ASP A 171 -18.28 5.02 1.51
CA ASP A 171 -19.56 5.51 1.00
C ASP A 171 -20.72 5.01 1.87
N LEU A 172 -21.56 5.94 2.35
CA LEU A 172 -22.79 5.64 3.07
C LEU A 172 -23.78 4.78 2.26
N LYS A 173 -23.71 4.82 0.92
CA LYS A 173 -24.52 3.94 0.06
C LYS A 173 -24.08 2.47 0.12
N CYS A 174 -22.84 2.20 0.51
CA CYS A 174 -22.38 0.83 0.70
C CYS A 174 -22.76 0.38 2.12
N PRO A 175 -23.66 -0.62 2.27
CA PRO A 175 -23.96 -1.16 3.59
C PRO A 175 -22.72 -1.84 4.16
N ILE A 176 -22.53 -1.69 5.46
CA ILE A 176 -21.49 -2.39 6.19
C ILE A 176 -21.92 -3.85 6.28
N THR A 177 -21.07 -4.75 5.78
CA THR A 177 -21.34 -6.18 5.85
C THR A 177 -20.39 -6.83 6.86
N ARG A 178 -20.87 -7.90 7.51
CA ARG A 178 -20.07 -8.67 8.46
C ARG A 178 -18.74 -9.12 7.87
N ARG A 179 -18.79 -9.67 6.65
CA ARG A 179 -17.59 -10.15 5.94
C ARG A 179 -16.52 -9.10 5.72
N LYS A 180 -16.88 -7.90 5.24
CA LYS A 180 -15.90 -6.82 5.00
C LYS A 180 -15.31 -6.31 6.32
N SER A 181 -16.15 -6.15 7.34
CA SER A 181 -15.71 -5.66 8.64
C SER A 181 -14.82 -6.66 9.37
N PHE A 182 -15.16 -7.96 9.32
CA PHE A 182 -14.33 -9.03 9.86
C PHE A 182 -13.04 -9.24 9.06
N ALA A 183 -13.04 -8.99 7.75
CA ALA A 183 -11.81 -9.00 6.97
C ALA A 183 -10.86 -7.88 7.41
N ILE A 184 -11.35 -6.64 7.52
CA ILE A 184 -10.57 -5.49 8.02
C ILE A 184 -10.05 -5.79 9.43
N SER A 185 -10.93 -6.24 10.34
CA SER A 185 -10.56 -6.53 11.72
C SER A 185 -9.60 -7.72 11.83
N GLY A 186 -9.76 -8.74 11.00
CA GLY A 186 -8.88 -9.91 10.97
C GLY A 186 -7.47 -9.55 10.52
N ILE A 187 -7.34 -8.70 9.50
CA ILE A 187 -6.05 -8.15 9.06
C ILE A 187 -5.41 -7.34 10.18
N GLY A 188 -6.15 -6.41 10.80
CA GLY A 188 -5.64 -5.63 11.95
C GLY A 188 -5.17 -6.52 13.10
N LEU A 189 -5.87 -7.62 13.41
CA LEU A 189 -5.41 -8.58 14.41
C LEU A 189 -4.12 -9.31 14.01
N ILE A 190 -3.98 -9.72 12.75
CA ILE A 190 -2.72 -10.32 12.26
C ILE A 190 -1.56 -9.35 12.49
N HIS A 191 -1.72 -8.08 12.11
CA HIS A 191 -0.68 -7.05 12.27
C HIS A 191 -0.38 -6.74 13.74
N ILE A 192 -1.40 -6.64 14.60
CA ILE A 192 -1.22 -6.46 16.04
C ILE A 192 -0.40 -7.62 16.62
N PHE A 193 -0.77 -8.87 16.33
CA PHE A 193 -0.08 -10.02 16.91
C PHE A 193 1.34 -10.18 16.37
N ALA A 194 1.52 -10.07 15.04
CA ALA A 194 2.84 -10.19 14.43
C ALA A 194 3.75 -9.02 14.83
N GLY A 195 3.27 -7.78 14.78
CA GLY A 195 4.04 -6.61 15.22
C GLY A 195 4.38 -6.63 16.72
N SER A 196 3.48 -7.17 17.55
CA SER A 196 3.74 -7.42 18.98
C SER A 196 4.85 -8.44 19.21
N TRP A 197 4.83 -9.52 18.44
CA TRP A 197 5.85 -10.58 18.51
C TRP A 197 7.22 -10.07 18.05
N ASP A 198 7.25 -9.28 16.97
CA ASP A 198 8.50 -8.82 16.37
C ASP A 198 9.21 -7.76 17.22
N GLN A 199 8.55 -6.62 17.44
CA GLN A 199 9.26 -5.41 17.88
C GLN A 199 8.47 -4.56 18.88
N PHE A 200 7.13 -4.53 18.81
CA PHE A 200 6.34 -3.59 19.61
C PHE A 200 6.45 -3.85 21.12
N ILE A 201 6.40 -5.11 21.59
CA ILE A 201 6.52 -5.40 23.03
C ILE A 201 7.90 -4.98 23.54
N THR A 202 8.97 -5.34 22.82
CA THR A 202 10.34 -5.02 23.21
C THR A 202 10.58 -3.50 23.21
N ASN A 203 10.22 -2.84 22.12
CA ASN A 203 10.55 -1.43 21.92
C ASN A 203 9.68 -0.51 22.79
N VAL A 204 8.37 -0.77 22.81
CA VAL A 204 7.38 0.14 23.43
C VAL A 204 7.04 -0.29 24.86
N VAL A 205 6.67 -1.57 25.06
CA VAL A 205 6.17 -2.03 26.37
C VAL A 205 7.30 -2.21 27.38
N ARG A 206 8.44 -2.77 26.96
CA ARG A 206 9.63 -2.91 27.82
C ARG A 206 10.49 -1.64 27.85
N GLY A 207 10.24 -0.69 26.95
CA GLY A 207 11.01 0.56 26.86
C GLY A 207 12.45 0.37 26.40
N GLU A 208 12.75 -0.74 25.71
CA GLU A 208 14.10 -1.06 25.22
C GLU A 208 14.40 -0.41 23.86
N GLY A 209 13.39 0.20 23.22
CA GLY A 209 13.50 0.80 21.89
C GLY A 209 13.98 2.24 21.91
N TYR A 210 14.74 2.63 20.88
CA TYR A 210 15.06 4.03 20.62
C TYR A 210 13.81 4.81 20.20
N ALA A 211 13.84 6.14 20.39
CA ALA A 211 12.69 7.00 20.10
C ALA A 211 12.09 6.81 18.69
N HIS A 212 12.92 6.63 17.66
CA HIS A 212 12.44 6.40 16.30
C HIS A 212 11.73 5.04 16.13
N GLN A 213 12.17 4.00 16.85
CA GLN A 213 11.54 2.68 16.84
C GLN A 213 10.19 2.74 17.57
N VAL A 214 10.14 3.42 18.72
CA VAL A 214 8.89 3.61 19.48
C VAL A 214 7.86 4.38 18.66
N VAL A 215 8.24 5.50 18.04
CA VAL A 215 7.32 6.29 17.20
C VAL A 215 6.82 5.49 16.02
N ARG A 216 7.70 4.74 15.35
CA ARG A 216 7.33 3.87 14.24
C ARG A 216 6.34 2.78 14.69
N ASP A 217 6.65 2.08 15.77
CA ASP A 217 5.84 0.95 16.25
C ASP A 217 4.46 1.42 16.74
N LEU A 218 4.37 2.59 17.36
CA LEU A 218 3.10 3.25 17.68
C LEU A 218 2.34 3.65 16.40
N GLY A 219 3.07 4.14 15.39
CA GLY A 219 2.52 4.52 14.09
C GLY A 219 1.86 3.36 13.33
N PHE A 220 2.29 2.11 13.57
CA PHE A 220 1.61 0.92 13.06
C PHE A 220 0.48 0.44 13.98
N MET A 221 0.79 0.30 15.27
CA MET A 221 -0.13 -0.33 16.23
C MET A 221 -1.44 0.47 16.41
N ILE A 222 -1.37 1.81 16.42
CA ILE A 222 -2.56 2.64 16.62
C ILE A 222 -3.55 2.46 15.46
N PRO A 223 -3.16 2.63 14.18
CA PRO A 223 -4.04 2.30 13.06
C PRO A 223 -4.59 0.88 13.13
N ASP A 224 -3.80 -0.14 13.44
CA ASP A 224 -4.28 -1.52 13.45
C ASP A 224 -5.36 -1.76 14.51
N ILE A 225 -5.18 -1.20 15.72
CA ILE A 225 -6.20 -1.22 16.77
C ILE A 225 -7.48 -0.54 16.27
N LEU A 226 -7.38 0.61 15.60
CA LEU A 226 -8.55 1.29 15.03
C LEU A 226 -9.24 0.44 13.96
N HIS A 227 -8.48 -0.25 13.10
CA HIS A 227 -9.00 -1.17 12.08
C HIS A 227 -9.73 -2.39 12.69
N VAL A 228 -9.47 -2.73 13.95
CA VAL A 228 -10.29 -3.70 14.69
C VAL A 228 -11.53 -3.03 15.29
N VAL A 229 -11.34 -1.92 16.02
CA VAL A 229 -12.42 -1.32 16.84
C VAL A 229 -13.52 -0.70 15.98
N ILE A 230 -13.16 0.12 14.98
CA ILE A 230 -14.15 0.91 14.22
C ILE A 230 -15.08 0.03 13.38
N PRO A 231 -14.61 -0.98 12.63
CA PRO A 231 -15.51 -1.84 11.85
C PRO A 231 -16.44 -2.68 12.74
N LEU A 232 -15.94 -3.21 13.85
CA LEU A 232 -16.76 -3.97 14.81
C LEU A 232 -17.81 -3.09 15.49
N TRP A 233 -17.42 -1.88 15.92
CA TRP A 233 -18.36 -0.90 16.47
C TRP A 233 -19.44 -0.52 15.45
N SER A 234 -19.05 -0.34 14.19
CA SER A 234 -19.99 0.03 13.13
C SER A 234 -21.00 -1.08 12.81
N LEU A 235 -20.59 -2.36 12.92
CA LEU A 235 -21.52 -3.49 12.82
C LEU A 235 -22.51 -3.51 13.99
N TRP A 236 -22.01 -3.38 15.23
CA TRP A 236 -22.85 -3.40 16.42
C TRP A 236 -23.90 -2.29 16.40
N TRP A 237 -23.51 -1.08 15.97
CA TRP A 237 -24.44 0.03 15.83
C TRP A 237 -25.53 -0.22 14.78
N GLN A 238 -25.19 -0.87 13.67
CA GLN A 238 -26.19 -1.24 12.66
C GLN A 238 -27.18 -2.28 13.18
N ASP A 239 -26.70 -3.31 13.89
CA ASP A 239 -27.57 -4.32 14.48
C ASP A 239 -28.52 -3.72 15.52
N TYR A 240 -28.10 -2.67 16.26
CA TYR A 240 -28.96 -1.96 17.20
C TYR A 240 -30.09 -1.15 16.52
N GLN A 241 -29.84 -0.58 15.33
CA GLN A 241 -30.84 0.21 14.61
C GLN A 241 -31.88 -0.64 13.85
N VAL A 242 -31.61 -1.94 13.65
CA VAL A 242 -32.58 -2.86 13.04
C VAL A 242 -33.56 -3.32 14.12
N LEU A 243 -34.85 -3.00 13.94
CA LEU A 243 -35.93 -3.45 14.83
C LEU A 243 -35.86 -4.97 15.08
N PRO A 244 -36.04 -5.45 16.32
CA PRO A 244 -36.06 -6.87 16.62
C PRO A 244 -37.15 -7.56 15.77
N GLY A 245 -36.73 -8.48 14.89
CA GLY A 245 -37.63 -9.22 14.00
C GLY A 245 -37.59 -8.85 12.51
N ALA A 246 -36.93 -7.75 12.11
CA ALA A 246 -36.76 -7.39 10.69
C ALA A 246 -35.53 -8.05 10.02
N SER A 247 -34.78 -8.87 10.77
CA SER A 247 -33.60 -9.58 10.28
C SER A 247 -34.00 -10.67 9.27
N LEU A 248 -33.79 -10.38 7.98
CA LEU A 248 -33.65 -11.40 6.94
C LEU A 248 -32.61 -12.44 7.38
N LYS A 249 -33.11 -13.58 7.86
CA LYS A 249 -32.50 -14.91 7.93
C LYS A 249 -30.97 -14.90 8.07
N ASP A 250 -30.54 -14.98 9.32
CA ASP A 250 -29.18 -15.16 9.80
C ASP A 250 -28.24 -15.86 8.80
N SER A 251 -27.37 -15.08 8.16
CA SER A 251 -26.13 -15.62 7.62
C SER A 251 -25.28 -16.02 8.82
N ASN A 252 -25.15 -17.33 9.02
CA ASN A 252 -24.52 -18.01 10.14
C ASN A 252 -23.25 -17.28 10.65
N ILE A 253 -23.39 -16.43 11.69
CA ILE A 253 -22.28 -15.64 12.29
C ILE A 253 -21.09 -16.52 12.67
N LYS A 254 -21.38 -17.76 13.10
CA LYS A 254 -20.37 -18.79 13.37
C LYS A 254 -19.45 -19.02 12.18
N ARG A 255 -20.01 -19.14 10.97
CA ARG A 255 -19.21 -19.33 9.75
C ARG A 255 -18.31 -18.14 9.47
N ASP A 256 -18.84 -16.93 9.59
CA ASP A 256 -18.06 -15.72 9.30
C ASP A 256 -16.94 -15.52 10.35
N LEU A 257 -17.18 -15.86 11.63
CA LEU A 257 -16.16 -15.89 12.68
C LEU A 257 -15.12 -17.00 12.45
N THR A 258 -15.54 -18.20 12.05
CA THR A 258 -14.62 -19.29 11.69
C THR A 258 -13.73 -18.89 10.51
N CYS A 259 -14.28 -18.22 9.49
CA CYS A 259 -13.49 -17.69 8.38
C CYS A 259 -12.49 -16.63 8.86
N MET A 260 -12.91 -15.70 9.73
CA MET A 260 -12.02 -14.69 10.31
C MET A 260 -10.87 -15.34 11.09
N LEU A 261 -11.17 -16.30 11.97
CA LEU A 261 -10.18 -17.04 12.73
C LEU A 261 -9.22 -17.81 11.81
N GLY A 262 -9.75 -18.48 10.78
CA GLY A 262 -8.93 -19.18 9.79
C GLY A 262 -7.97 -18.24 9.06
N MET A 263 -8.43 -17.05 8.65
CA MET A 263 -7.56 -16.04 8.03
C MET A 263 -6.46 -15.58 8.99
N ILE A 264 -6.79 -15.35 10.28
CA ILE A 264 -5.81 -14.93 11.28
C ILE A 264 -4.75 -16.02 11.48
N LEU A 265 -5.17 -17.27 11.67
CA LEU A 265 -4.24 -18.39 11.88
C LEU A 265 -3.33 -18.62 10.68
N VAL A 266 -3.87 -18.59 9.47
CA VAL A 266 -3.06 -18.72 8.24
C VAL A 266 -2.11 -17.54 8.10
N GLY A 267 -2.58 -16.30 8.33
CA GLY A 267 -1.76 -15.10 8.27
C GLY A 267 -0.58 -15.15 9.24
N LEU A 268 -0.84 -15.48 10.50
CA LEU A 268 0.22 -15.63 11.52
C LEU A 268 1.16 -16.80 11.21
N GLY A 269 0.63 -17.91 10.69
CA GLY A 269 1.46 -19.03 10.23
C GLY A 269 2.40 -18.62 9.09
N MET A 270 1.93 -17.78 8.16
CA MET A 270 2.79 -17.23 7.10
C MET A 270 3.84 -16.28 7.68
N CYS A 271 3.48 -15.38 8.60
CA CYS A 271 4.45 -14.50 9.25
C CYS A 271 5.55 -15.27 10.01
N ALA A 272 5.23 -16.43 10.59
CA ALA A 272 6.22 -17.25 11.29
C ALA A 272 7.18 -18.00 10.36
N ILE A 273 6.82 -18.19 9.09
CA ILE A 273 7.63 -18.93 8.09
C ILE A 273 8.51 -17.98 7.26
N LEU A 274 8.00 -16.79 6.95
CA LEU A 274 8.64 -15.78 6.10
C LEU A 274 9.67 -14.94 6.85
#